data_AF-A0A7S2WJR5-F1
#
_entry.id   AF-A0A7S2WJR5-F1
#
_cell.length_a   1.000
_cell.length_b   1.000
_cell.length_c   1.000
_cell.angle_alpha   90.00
_cell.angle_beta   90.00
_cell.angle_gamma   90.00
#
_symmetry.space_group_name_H-M   'P 1'
#
loop_
_entity.id
_entity.type
_entity.pdbx_description
1 polymer ?
#
loop_
_entity_poly.entity_id
_entity_poly.type
_entity_poly.pdbx_seq_one_letter_code
_entity_poly.pdbx_strand_id
1 'polypeptide(L)'
;QISHASQIVSMMHDGKTYDDKVLSSILTAQLSHSDGIRGFFATYLTTEDENAAADNEVIPQPLVEALEASDASIMVPLACMNVIMPTAMSTLHTDPQLQSNAALTAKRGVRILSFLSGHHNQLVEINLKAMIKAASDVSDDEKANKTVQYWKTFYKKFGYGDKQKQDIAKTIKNMSS
;
A
#
# COMPACT_ATOMS: atom_id res chain seq x y z
N GLN A 1 -15.55 -9.14 -6.44
CA GLN A 1 -14.08 -9.12 -6.59
C GLN A 1 -13.34 -9.63 -5.35
N ILE A 2 -13.77 -9.33 -4.11
CA ILE A 2 -13.11 -9.81 -2.87
C ILE A 2 -12.93 -11.35 -2.85
N SER A 3 -13.94 -12.11 -3.33
CA SER A 3 -13.87 -13.57 -3.41
C SER A 3 -12.69 -14.13 -4.23
N HIS A 4 -12.26 -13.46 -5.31
CA HIS A 4 -11.10 -13.91 -6.10
C HIS A 4 -9.78 -13.56 -5.43
N ALA A 5 -9.69 -12.39 -4.78
CA ALA A 5 -8.50 -12.00 -4.03
C ALA A 5 -8.24 -12.95 -2.85
N SER A 6 -9.28 -13.36 -2.11
CA SER A 6 -9.15 -14.34 -1.02
C SER A 6 -8.59 -15.68 -1.50
N GLN A 7 -9.06 -16.19 -2.64
CA GLN A 7 -8.54 -17.43 -3.23
C GLN A 7 -7.05 -17.31 -3.57
N ILE A 8 -6.64 -16.20 -4.19
CA ILE A 8 -5.23 -15.94 -4.54
C ILE A 8 -4.35 -15.87 -3.28
N VAL A 9 -4.83 -15.21 -2.21
CA VAL A 9 -4.09 -15.12 -0.94
C VAL A 9 -3.94 -16.50 -0.30
N SER A 10 -4.98 -17.33 -0.30
CA SER A 10 -4.86 -18.72 0.15
C SER A 10 -3.86 -19.53 -0.67
N MET A 11 -3.85 -19.38 -1.99
CA MET A 11 -2.86 -20.06 -2.86
C MET A 11 -1.42 -19.66 -2.53
N MET A 12 -1.18 -18.40 -2.17
CA MET A 12 0.15 -17.92 -1.73
C MET A 12 0.57 -18.49 -0.38
N HIS A 13 -0.36 -18.80 0.52
CA HIS A 13 -0.06 -19.37 1.84
C HIS A 13 0.26 -20.86 1.74
N ASP A 14 -0.43 -21.59 0.86
CA ASP A 14 -0.29 -23.03 0.75
C ASP A 14 1.06 -23.46 0.14
N GLY A 15 1.79 -22.57 -0.55
CA GLY A 15 3.23 -22.60 -0.90
C GLY A 15 3.83 -23.84 -1.57
N LYS A 16 3.07 -24.93 -1.70
CA LYS A 16 3.52 -26.27 -2.09
C LYS A 16 2.57 -26.94 -3.08
N THR A 17 1.35 -26.43 -3.22
CA THR A 17 0.28 -27.11 -3.98
C THR A 17 0.09 -26.53 -5.39
N TYR A 18 0.53 -25.29 -5.63
CA TYR A 18 0.25 -24.56 -6.86
C TYR A 18 1.52 -24.27 -7.66
N ASP A 19 1.41 -24.34 -8.98
CA ASP A 19 2.48 -23.95 -9.91
C ASP A 19 2.67 -22.43 -9.86
N ASP A 20 3.88 -21.99 -9.49
CA ASP A 20 4.27 -20.58 -9.42
C ASP A 20 3.96 -19.82 -10.72
N LYS A 21 4.07 -20.46 -11.89
CA LYS A 21 3.73 -19.82 -13.17
C LYS A 21 2.24 -19.53 -13.30
N VAL A 22 1.41 -20.45 -12.83
CA VAL A 22 -0.05 -20.28 -12.82
C VAL A 22 -0.42 -19.16 -11.85
N LEU A 23 0.17 -19.16 -10.65
CA LEU A 23 -0.08 -18.13 -9.65
C LEU A 23 0.36 -16.74 -10.14
N SER A 24 1.51 -16.64 -10.80
CA SER A 24 2.03 -15.41 -11.40
C SER A 24 1.09 -14.87 -12.48
N SER A 25 0.55 -15.75 -13.34
CA SER A 25 -0.42 -15.36 -14.37
C SER A 25 -1.72 -14.85 -13.76
N ILE A 26 -2.23 -15.48 -12.70
CA ILE A 26 -3.46 -15.05 -12.02
C ILE A 26 -3.24 -13.71 -11.31
N LEU A 27 -2.13 -13.55 -10.60
CA LEU A 27 -1.76 -12.30 -9.96
C LEU A 27 -1.60 -11.18 -10.97
N THR A 28 -0.93 -11.43 -12.10
CA THR A 28 -0.76 -10.42 -13.17
C THR A 28 -2.12 -9.98 -13.72
N ALA A 29 -3.04 -10.92 -13.96
CA ALA A 29 -4.40 -10.58 -14.37
C ALA A 29 -5.14 -9.77 -13.30
N GLN A 30 -5.03 -10.15 -12.02
CA GLN A 30 -5.63 -9.45 -10.89
C GLN A 30 -5.07 -8.03 -10.73
N LEU A 31 -3.77 -7.82 -10.96
CA LEU A 31 -3.10 -6.52 -10.79
C LEU A 31 -3.12 -5.66 -12.06
N SER A 32 -3.73 -6.13 -13.14
CA SER A 32 -3.80 -5.42 -14.43
C SER A 32 -4.71 -4.18 -14.43
N HIS A 33 -5.54 -3.99 -13.40
CA HIS A 33 -6.45 -2.86 -13.28
C HIS A 33 -6.66 -2.41 -11.83
N SER A 34 -7.08 -1.15 -11.64
CA SER A 34 -7.16 -0.52 -10.31
C SER A 34 -8.03 -1.27 -9.30
N ASP A 35 -9.17 -1.80 -9.73
CA ASP A 35 -10.09 -2.49 -8.81
C ASP A 35 -9.52 -3.83 -8.33
N GLY A 36 -8.76 -4.50 -9.19
CA GLY A 36 -8.12 -5.76 -8.86
C GLY A 36 -6.95 -5.56 -7.91
N ILE A 37 -6.14 -4.52 -8.12
CA ILE A 37 -5.09 -4.08 -7.17
C ILE A 37 -5.70 -3.77 -5.79
N ARG A 38 -6.80 -2.99 -5.76
CA ARG A 38 -7.49 -2.64 -4.51
C ARG A 38 -8.02 -3.87 -3.79
N GLY A 39 -8.70 -4.76 -4.51
CA GLY A 39 -9.23 -6.00 -3.92
C GLY A 39 -8.13 -6.91 -3.38
N PHE A 40 -7.01 -7.01 -4.12
CA PHE A 40 -5.84 -7.76 -3.69
C PHE A 40 -5.23 -7.19 -2.41
N PHE A 41 -4.88 -5.90 -2.39
CA PHE A 41 -4.30 -5.27 -1.20
C PHE A 41 -5.23 -5.32 0.02
N ALA A 42 -6.54 -5.09 -0.18
CA ALA A 42 -7.53 -5.18 0.88
C ALA A 42 -7.68 -6.59 1.47
N THR A 43 -7.21 -7.63 0.80
CA THR A 43 -7.25 -9.01 1.29
C THR A 43 -5.87 -9.44 1.82
N TYR A 44 -4.83 -9.22 1.02
CA TYR A 44 -3.47 -9.65 1.32
C TYR A 44 -2.90 -8.93 2.55
N LEU A 45 -3.15 -7.63 2.70
CA LEU A 45 -2.56 -6.85 3.79
C LEU A 45 -3.31 -7.00 5.11
N THR A 46 -4.60 -7.36 5.07
CA THR A 46 -5.46 -7.45 6.26
C THR A 46 -5.81 -8.88 6.65
N THR A 47 -5.13 -9.89 6.08
CA THR A 47 -5.35 -11.29 6.44
C THR A 47 -5.06 -11.52 7.92
N GLU A 48 -5.90 -12.35 8.56
CA GLU A 48 -5.78 -12.74 9.99
C GLU A 48 -5.02 -14.05 10.18
N ASP A 49 -4.47 -14.62 9.10
CA ASP A 49 -3.64 -15.83 9.16
C ASP A 49 -2.32 -15.56 9.89
N GLU A 50 -1.99 -16.39 10.88
CA GLU A 50 -0.76 -16.30 11.67
C GLU A 50 0.50 -16.58 10.84
N ASN A 51 0.39 -17.30 9.72
CA ASN A 51 1.48 -17.60 8.78
C ASN A 51 1.31 -16.86 7.45
N ALA A 52 0.72 -15.66 7.50
CA ALA A 52 0.42 -14.90 6.30
C ALA A 52 1.66 -14.67 5.43
N ALA A 53 1.53 -14.88 4.12
CA ALA A 53 2.59 -14.55 3.17
C ALA A 53 2.95 -13.06 3.18
N ALA A 54 2.04 -12.19 3.63
CA ALA A 54 2.29 -10.77 3.86
C ALA A 54 3.24 -10.49 5.03
N ASP A 55 3.39 -11.46 5.95
CA ASP A 55 4.27 -11.35 7.12
C ASP A 55 5.72 -11.77 6.83
N ASN A 56 5.95 -12.52 5.75
CA ASN A 56 7.27 -12.93 5.29
C ASN A 56 8.21 -11.74 5.01
N GLU A 57 9.51 -11.92 5.25
CA GLU A 57 10.52 -10.90 4.94
C GLU A 57 10.71 -10.72 3.43
N VAL A 58 10.59 -11.82 2.67
CA VAL A 58 10.72 -11.85 1.22
C VAL A 58 9.33 -11.92 0.59
N ILE A 59 9.07 -11.01 -0.36
CA ILE A 59 7.84 -11.05 -1.16
C ILE A 59 7.88 -12.31 -2.04
N PRO A 60 6.81 -13.14 -2.06
CA PRO A 60 6.76 -14.33 -2.90
C PRO A 60 7.04 -14.02 -4.36
N GLN A 61 7.85 -14.86 -5.02
CA GLN A 61 8.27 -14.64 -6.41
C GLN A 61 7.10 -14.43 -7.39
N PRO A 62 5.98 -15.17 -7.30
CA PRO A 62 4.83 -14.91 -8.16
C PRO A 62 4.20 -13.52 -8.00
N LEU A 63 4.28 -12.96 -6.79
CA LEU A 63 3.81 -11.60 -6.52
C LEU A 63 4.81 -10.55 -7.02
N VAL A 64 6.12 -10.83 -6.94
CA VAL A 64 7.16 -9.98 -7.54
C VAL A 64 6.89 -9.80 -9.03
N GLU A 65 6.72 -10.90 -9.78
CA GLU A 65 6.48 -10.87 -11.23
C GLU A 65 5.23 -10.05 -11.59
N ALA A 66 4.15 -10.23 -10.82
CA ALA A 66 2.90 -9.50 -11.05
C ALA A 66 2.98 -8.01 -10.68
N LEU A 67 3.75 -7.66 -9.65
CA LEU A 67 3.99 -6.26 -9.28
C LEU A 67 4.81 -5.55 -10.36
N GLU A 68 5.85 -6.19 -10.89
CA GLU A 68 6.69 -5.65 -11.97
C GLU A 68 5.93 -5.47 -13.29
N ALA A 69 5.00 -6.38 -13.60
CA ALA A 69 4.17 -6.31 -14.80
C ALA A 69 3.02 -5.28 -14.71
N SER A 70 2.73 -4.76 -13.51
CA SER A 70 1.63 -3.82 -13.29
C SER A 70 1.96 -2.40 -13.78
N ASP A 71 0.92 -1.62 -14.11
CA ASP A 71 1.10 -0.19 -14.43
C ASP A 71 1.51 0.57 -13.15
N ALA A 72 2.78 0.95 -13.08
CA ALA A 72 3.36 1.68 -11.95
C ALA A 72 2.63 3.00 -11.64
N SER A 73 2.04 3.66 -12.63
CA SER A 73 1.29 4.92 -12.43
C SER A 73 -0.01 4.72 -11.65
N ILE A 74 -0.56 3.49 -11.66
CA ILE A 74 -1.74 3.08 -10.89
C ILE A 74 -1.31 2.38 -9.60
N MET A 75 -0.35 1.45 -9.69
CA MET A 75 0.13 0.63 -8.57
C MET A 75 0.73 1.48 -7.44
N VAL A 76 1.61 2.43 -7.77
CA VAL A 76 2.33 3.22 -6.74
C VAL A 76 1.37 4.05 -5.88
N PRO A 77 0.43 4.86 -6.42
CA PRO A 77 -0.52 5.58 -5.58
C PRO A 77 -1.40 4.65 -4.71
N LEU A 78 -1.79 3.49 -5.23
CA LEU A 78 -2.58 2.51 -4.45
C LEU A 78 -1.74 1.86 -3.35
N ALA A 79 -0.47 1.55 -3.59
CA ALA A 79 0.44 1.08 -2.55
C ALA A 79 0.65 2.15 -1.47
N CYS A 80 0.83 3.42 -1.85
CA CYS A 80 0.87 4.54 -0.91
C CYS A 80 -0.39 4.62 -0.04
N MET A 81 -1.58 4.47 -0.62
CA MET A 81 -2.85 4.45 0.13
C MET A 81 -2.88 3.36 1.20
N ASN A 82 -2.36 2.17 0.88
CA ASN A 82 -2.29 1.04 1.79
C ASN A 82 -1.22 1.18 2.89
N VAL A 83 -0.45 2.28 2.90
CA VAL A 83 0.39 2.68 4.02
C VAL A 83 -0.27 3.80 4.82
N ILE A 84 -0.71 4.88 4.14
CA ILE A 84 -1.18 6.08 4.82
C ILE A 84 -2.53 5.89 5.51
N MET A 85 -3.47 5.15 4.90
CA MET A 85 -4.79 4.94 5.48
C MET A 85 -4.67 4.16 6.81
N PRO A 86 -4.03 2.98 6.86
CA PRO A 86 -3.85 2.28 8.12
C PRO A 86 -2.96 3.03 9.12
N THR A 87 -1.98 3.82 8.67
CA THR A 87 -1.20 4.71 9.56
C THR A 87 -2.07 5.78 10.22
N ALA A 88 -3.00 6.38 9.49
CA ALA A 88 -3.96 7.32 10.07
C ALA A 88 -4.91 6.62 11.06
N MET A 89 -5.34 5.39 10.74
CA MET A 89 -6.27 4.63 11.57
C MET A 89 -5.66 4.13 12.88
N SER A 90 -4.36 3.81 12.90
CA SER A 90 -3.67 3.34 14.11
C SER A 90 -3.66 4.36 15.25
N THR A 91 -3.85 5.64 14.94
CA THR A 91 -3.94 6.73 15.93
C THR A 91 -5.35 7.27 16.15
N LEU A 92 -6.28 6.92 15.26
CA LEU A 92 -7.69 7.31 15.36
C LEU A 92 -8.49 6.36 16.27
N HIS A 93 -8.24 5.06 16.19
CA HIS A 93 -8.96 4.08 17.00
C HIS A 93 -8.57 4.21 18.47
N THR A 94 -9.53 4.05 19.38
CA THR A 94 -9.28 3.91 20.83
C THR A 94 -9.15 2.44 21.25
N ASP A 95 -9.63 1.53 20.41
CA ASP A 95 -9.55 0.10 20.62
C ASP A 95 -8.14 -0.44 20.30
N PRO A 96 -7.45 -1.09 21.25
CA PRO A 96 -6.09 -1.58 21.04
C PRO A 96 -5.96 -2.62 19.92
N GLN A 97 -6.98 -3.47 19.71
CA GLN A 97 -6.95 -4.49 18.66
C GLN A 97 -7.04 -3.81 17.29
N LEU A 98 -7.94 -2.84 17.12
CA LEU A 98 -8.05 -2.08 15.87
C LEU A 98 -6.78 -1.28 15.58
N GLN A 99 -6.15 -0.68 16.60
CA GLN A 99 -4.86 -0.02 16.43
C GLN A 99 -3.77 -1.00 15.97
N SER A 100 -3.70 -2.18 16.59
CA SER A 100 -2.72 -3.22 16.25
C SER A 100 -2.92 -3.73 14.81
N ASN A 101 -4.16 -4.03 14.42
CA ASN A 101 -4.50 -4.48 13.08
C ASN A 101 -4.16 -3.42 12.02
N ALA A 102 -4.45 -2.15 12.30
CA ALA A 102 -4.08 -1.05 11.43
C ALA A 102 -2.54 -0.91 11.32
N ALA A 103 -1.82 -0.97 12.43
CA ALA A 103 -0.36 -0.91 12.42
C ALA A 103 0.27 -2.08 11.63
N LEU A 104 -0.27 -3.30 11.78
CA LEU A 104 0.17 -4.47 11.01
C LEU A 104 -0.10 -4.29 9.51
N THR A 105 -1.28 -3.80 9.14
CA THR A 105 -1.62 -3.51 7.74
C THR A 105 -0.66 -2.47 7.15
N ALA A 106 -0.37 -1.40 7.89
CA ALA A 106 0.61 -0.38 7.46
C ALA A 106 2.01 -0.99 7.29
N LYS A 107 2.47 -1.82 8.23
CA LYS A 107 3.76 -2.51 8.15
C LYS A 107 3.85 -3.40 6.90
N ARG A 108 2.81 -4.19 6.61
CA ARG A 108 2.74 -5.01 5.41
C ARG A 108 2.73 -4.15 4.14
N GLY A 109 1.97 -3.05 4.13
CA GLY A 109 1.95 -2.08 3.02
C GLY A 109 3.31 -1.43 2.75
N VAL A 110 4.06 -1.10 3.81
CA VAL A 110 5.41 -0.55 3.71
C VAL A 110 6.34 -1.50 2.96
N ARG A 111 6.23 -2.82 3.18
CA ARG A 111 7.06 -3.80 2.47
C ARG A 111 6.84 -3.78 0.96
N ILE A 112 5.58 -3.77 0.52
CA ILE A 112 5.24 -3.65 -0.90
C ILE A 112 5.78 -2.34 -1.47
N LEU A 113 5.58 -1.22 -0.75
CA LEU A 113 6.04 0.08 -1.23
C LEU A 113 7.57 0.20 -1.26
N SER A 114 8.29 -0.42 -0.33
CA SER A 114 9.75 -0.52 -0.34
C SER A 114 10.26 -1.33 -1.53
N PHE A 115 9.61 -2.46 -1.84
CA PHE A 115 9.91 -3.21 -3.06
C PHE A 115 9.70 -2.36 -4.32
N LEU A 116 8.58 -1.66 -4.41
CA LEU A 116 8.30 -0.74 -5.53
C LEU A 116 9.30 0.41 -5.59
N SER A 117 9.86 0.86 -4.46
CA SER A 117 10.92 1.87 -4.46
C SER A 117 12.21 1.37 -5.13
N GLY A 118 12.52 0.07 -5.02
CA GLY A 118 13.66 -0.54 -5.72
C GLY A 118 13.51 -0.59 -7.24
N HIS A 119 12.26 -0.67 -7.75
CA HIS A 119 11.97 -0.89 -9.18
C HIS A 119 11.43 0.37 -9.88
N HIS A 120 10.77 1.26 -9.15
CA HIS A 120 10.10 2.47 -9.63
C HIS A 120 10.44 3.69 -8.77
N ASN A 121 11.70 3.80 -8.35
CA ASN A 121 12.16 4.78 -7.35
C ASN A 121 11.65 6.21 -7.59
N GLN A 122 11.71 6.70 -8.83
CA GLN A 122 11.28 8.07 -9.15
C GLN A 122 9.79 8.31 -8.86
N LEU A 123 8.91 7.38 -9.24
CA LEU A 123 7.47 7.52 -9.01
C LEU A 123 7.12 7.40 -7.53
N VAL A 124 7.79 6.49 -6.81
CA VAL A 124 7.63 6.35 -5.37
C VAL A 124 8.08 7.63 -4.68
N GLU A 125 9.30 8.11 -4.94
CA GLU A 125 9.82 9.35 -4.35
C GLU A 125 8.93 10.57 -4.62
N ILE A 126 8.42 10.72 -5.86
CA ILE A 126 7.51 11.82 -6.22
C ILE A 126 6.26 11.78 -5.34
N ASN A 127 5.66 10.59 -5.14
CA ASN A 127 4.50 10.43 -4.28
C ASN A 127 4.83 10.67 -2.81
N LEU A 128 5.93 10.11 -2.29
CA LEU A 128 6.36 10.29 -0.91
C LEU A 128 6.61 11.77 -0.57
N LYS A 129 7.36 12.49 -1.42
CA LYS A 129 7.61 13.93 -1.26
C LYS A 129 6.30 14.73 -1.35
N ALA A 130 5.42 14.39 -2.29
CA ALA A 130 4.14 15.07 -2.43
C ALA A 130 3.22 14.85 -1.22
N MET A 131 3.21 13.66 -0.63
CA MET A 131 2.46 13.33 0.59
C MET A 131 2.96 14.10 1.81
N ILE A 132 4.28 14.20 2.00
CA ILE A 132 4.89 15.01 3.08
C ILE A 132 4.49 16.48 2.91
N LYS A 133 4.60 17.00 1.68
CA LYS A 133 4.25 18.38 1.38
C LYS A 133 2.76 18.66 1.62
N ALA A 134 1.89 17.76 1.14
CA ALA A 134 0.45 17.82 1.37
C ALA A 134 0.07 17.75 2.86
N ALA A 135 0.87 17.08 3.70
CA ALA A 135 0.63 16.96 5.13
C ALA A 135 1.04 18.22 5.92
N SER A 136 1.87 19.09 5.33
CA SER A 136 2.46 20.24 6.01
C SER A 136 1.62 21.52 5.90
N ASP A 137 0.52 21.52 5.14
CA ASP A 137 -0.38 22.65 4.87
C ASP A 137 0.31 23.98 4.45
N VAL A 138 1.57 23.92 4.01
CA VAL A 138 2.32 25.10 3.57
C VAL A 138 1.67 25.69 2.31
N SER A 139 1.45 27.01 2.32
CA SER A 139 0.75 27.78 1.29
C SER A 139 1.67 28.27 0.17
N ASP A 140 2.67 27.48 -0.24
CA ASP A 140 3.45 27.84 -1.41
C ASP A 140 2.60 27.66 -2.68
N ASP A 141 3.10 28.21 -3.80
CA ASP A 141 2.51 28.29 -5.16
C ASP A 141 2.19 26.92 -5.81
N GLU A 142 1.51 26.05 -5.07
CA GLU A 142 1.35 24.62 -5.27
C GLU A 142 0.24 24.26 -6.25
N LYS A 143 -0.46 25.25 -6.81
CA LYS A 143 -1.44 25.00 -7.86
C LYS A 143 -0.81 24.31 -9.09
N ALA A 144 0.51 24.40 -9.25
CA ALA A 144 1.23 23.76 -10.36
C ALA A 144 1.52 22.26 -10.15
N ASN A 145 1.68 21.75 -8.90
CA ASN A 145 2.05 20.35 -8.68
C ASN A 145 0.80 19.46 -8.51
N LYS A 146 0.41 18.79 -9.59
CA LYS A 146 -0.77 17.90 -9.62
C LYS A 146 -0.72 16.78 -8.57
N THR A 147 0.46 16.21 -8.28
CA THR A 147 0.60 15.12 -7.30
C THR A 147 0.40 15.63 -5.87
N VAL A 148 0.89 16.83 -5.54
CA VAL A 148 0.63 17.45 -4.24
C VAL A 148 -0.86 17.76 -4.09
N GLN A 149 -1.50 18.32 -5.12
CA GLN A 149 -2.95 18.61 -5.09
C GLN A 149 -3.79 17.34 -4.96
N TYR A 150 -3.36 16.25 -5.60
CA TYR A 150 -3.97 14.94 -5.43
C TYR A 150 -3.98 14.50 -3.97
N TRP A 151 -2.81 14.51 -3.31
CA TRP A 151 -2.71 14.10 -1.90
C TRP A 151 -3.39 15.07 -0.93
N LYS A 152 -3.40 16.39 -1.20
CA LYS A 152 -4.20 17.36 -0.44
C LYS A 152 -5.70 17.05 -0.54
N THR A 153 -6.19 16.79 -1.75
CA THR A 153 -7.59 16.40 -1.99
C THR A 153 -7.90 15.08 -1.28
N PHE A 154 -6.98 14.13 -1.32
CA PHE A 154 -7.11 12.86 -0.62
C PHE A 154 -7.24 13.06 0.90
N TYR A 155 -6.31 13.77 1.55
CA TYR A 155 -6.39 14.03 3.00
C TYR A 155 -7.67 14.77 3.40
N LYS A 156 -8.09 15.75 2.60
CA LYS A 156 -9.36 16.46 2.81
C LYS A 156 -10.56 15.53 2.69
N LYS A 157 -10.58 14.67 1.66
CA LYS A 157 -11.68 13.71 1.43
C LYS A 157 -11.87 12.75 2.59
N PHE A 158 -10.77 12.29 3.20
CA PHE A 158 -10.81 11.37 4.34
C PHE A 158 -10.82 12.06 5.71
N GLY A 159 -10.86 13.40 5.74
CA GLY A 159 -10.97 14.17 6.98
C GLY A 159 -9.78 14.02 7.92
N TYR A 160 -8.57 13.80 7.41
CA TYR A 160 -7.37 13.65 8.24
C TYR A 160 -6.99 14.99 8.88
N GLY A 161 -6.93 15.00 10.21
CA GLY A 161 -6.44 16.12 11.01
C GLY A 161 -4.92 16.10 11.19
N ASP A 162 -4.41 17.09 11.93
CA ASP A 162 -2.97 17.35 12.04
C ASP A 162 -2.19 16.18 12.62
N LYS A 163 -2.76 15.49 13.61
CA LYS A 163 -2.11 14.33 14.23
C LYS A 163 -1.92 13.20 13.21
N GLN A 164 -2.96 12.84 12.46
CA GLN A 164 -2.83 11.80 11.43
C GLN A 164 -1.86 12.21 10.32
N LYS A 165 -1.91 13.47 9.87
CA LYS A 165 -0.95 14.01 8.88
C LYS A 165 0.50 13.92 9.37
N GLN A 166 0.76 14.25 10.64
CA GLN A 166 2.09 14.14 11.26
C GLN A 166 2.56 12.68 11.30
N ASP A 167 1.69 11.75 11.71
CA ASP A 167 2.03 10.33 11.79
C ASP A 167 2.29 9.72 10.40
N ILE A 168 1.47 10.08 9.40
CA ILE A 168 1.73 9.75 7.99
C ILE A 168 3.09 10.27 7.55
N ALA A 169 3.39 11.56 7.79
CA ALA A 169 4.65 12.16 7.38
C ALA A 169 5.86 11.50 8.07
N LYS A 170 5.73 11.11 9.35
CA LYS A 170 6.76 10.37 10.08
C LYS A 170 6.99 8.99 9.47
N THR A 171 5.93 8.22 9.21
CA THR A 171 6.02 6.91 8.57
C THR A 171 6.71 7.00 7.21
N ILE A 172 6.32 7.96 6.36
CA ILE A 172 6.93 8.14 5.04
C ILE A 172 8.41 8.53 5.13
N LYS A 173 8.78 9.43 6.05
CA LYS A 173 10.18 9.83 6.24
C LYS A 173 11.05 8.64 6.63
N ASN A 174 10.57 7.79 7.53
CA ASN A 174 11.28 6.58 7.94
C ASN A 174 11.50 5.57 6.79
N MET A 175 10.71 5.65 5.73
CA MET A 175 10.89 4.82 4.52
C MET A 175 11.85 5.43 3.50
N SER A 176 12.02 6.76 3.53
CA SER A 176 12.86 7.51 2.59
C SER A 176 14.29 7.71 3.11
N SER A 177 14.60 7.15 4.29
CA SER A 177 15.88 7.24 4.99
C SER A 177 16.69 5.97 4.74
#